data_AF-A0A3D4ELV7-F1
#
_entry.id   AF-A0A3D4ELV7-F1
#
_cell.length_a   1.000
_cell.length_b   1.000
_cell.length_c   1.000
_cell.angle_alpha   90.00
_cell.angle_beta   90.00
_cell.angle_gamma   90.00
#
_symmetry.space_group_name_H-M   'P 1'
#
loop_
_entity.id
_entity.type
_entity.pdbx_description
1 polymer ?
#
loop_
_entity_poly.entity_id
_entity_poly.type
_entity_poly.pdbx_seq_one_letter_code
_entity_poly.pdbx_strand_id
1 'polypeptide(L)'
;ESPDGDKEVDFMEHLNPNSLETITGYLEPSLSEVEPMDIFQFQRLGYFNVDKDSTPKHLVFNKTVGLRDTWAKVESKSTKQEQPKAAPKKQIPQIPALNEIKKVGKKLAQIPDEKRVKAIARIRELAKDVDYEELKELFNTSAKKIGTRLAVLESLIVLIQLNKVDQKNEEVAAYLEEMRTSGNELLENSVNNL
;
A
#
# COMPACT_ATOMS: atom_id res chain seq x y z
N GLU A 1 -17.16 -5.93 -7.94
CA GLU A 1 -17.57 -6.96 -8.93
C GLU A 1 -17.75 -6.29 -10.28
N SER A 2 -17.91 -7.07 -11.35
CA SER A 2 -18.20 -6.55 -12.69
C SER A 2 -19.66 -6.90 -13.02
N PRO A 3 -20.63 -6.06 -12.64
CA PRO A 3 -22.06 -6.35 -12.84
C PRO A 3 -22.44 -6.52 -14.31
N ASP A 4 -21.66 -5.96 -15.24
CA ASP A 4 -21.88 -6.09 -16.69
C ASP A 4 -21.15 -7.31 -17.31
N GLY A 5 -20.48 -8.12 -16.49
CA GLY A 5 -19.62 -9.21 -16.93
C GLY A 5 -20.37 -10.48 -17.33
N ASP A 6 -21.59 -10.66 -16.84
CA ASP A 6 -22.45 -11.80 -17.12
C ASP A 6 -23.72 -11.32 -17.81
N LYS A 7 -23.87 -11.64 -19.11
CA LYS A 7 -25.00 -11.17 -19.92
C LYS A 7 -26.27 -11.99 -19.73
N GLU A 8 -26.16 -13.12 -19.03
CA GLU A 8 -27.28 -14.04 -18.75
C GLU A 8 -27.97 -13.72 -17.41
N VAL A 9 -27.33 -12.90 -16.56
CA VAL A 9 -27.82 -12.51 -15.23
C VAL A 9 -28.43 -11.11 -15.31
N ASP A 10 -29.63 -10.92 -14.75
CA ASP A 10 -30.25 -9.60 -14.66
C ASP A 10 -29.43 -8.71 -13.72
N PHE A 11 -29.16 -7.47 -14.14
CA PHE A 11 -28.35 -6.52 -13.38
C PHE A 11 -28.93 -6.23 -11.98
N MET A 12 -30.25 -6.39 -11.83
CA MET A 12 -30.92 -6.25 -10.52
C MET A 12 -30.42 -7.27 -9.50
N GLU A 13 -29.95 -8.45 -9.92
CA GLU A 13 -29.37 -9.45 -9.03
C GLU A 13 -27.99 -9.03 -8.49
N HIS A 14 -27.33 -8.07 -9.13
CA HIS A 14 -26.06 -7.51 -8.69
C HIS A 14 -26.22 -6.28 -7.76
N LEU A 15 -27.45 -5.87 -7.44
CA LEU A 15 -27.67 -4.75 -6.55
C LEU A 15 -27.21 -5.11 -5.13
N ASN A 16 -26.32 -4.28 -4.57
CA ASN A 16 -25.86 -4.47 -3.20
C ASN A 16 -27.00 -4.08 -2.23
N PRO A 17 -27.57 -5.01 -1.44
CA PRO A 17 -28.61 -4.67 -0.47
C PRO A 17 -28.11 -3.74 0.65
N ASN A 18 -26.78 -3.68 0.86
CA ASN A 18 -26.12 -2.81 1.82
C ASN A 18 -25.57 -1.53 1.16
N SER A 19 -26.12 -1.09 0.03
CA SER A 19 -25.66 0.13 -0.66
C SER A 19 -25.96 1.40 0.13
N LEU A 20 -26.93 1.35 1.05
CA LEU A 20 -27.34 2.45 1.91
C LEU A 20 -27.50 1.95 3.34
N GLU A 21 -26.84 2.62 4.26
CA GLU A 21 -27.01 2.45 5.70
C GLU A 21 -27.27 3.83 6.31
N THR A 22 -28.34 3.96 7.08
CA THR A 22 -28.69 5.21 7.76
C THR A 22 -28.39 5.07 9.25
N ILE A 23 -27.59 6.00 9.78
CA ILE A 23 -27.22 6.03 11.20
C ILE A 23 -27.60 7.37 11.81
N THR A 24 -28.08 7.34 13.05
CA THR A 24 -28.28 8.55 13.86
C THR A 24 -27.11 8.70 14.83
N GLY A 25 -26.50 9.88 14.83
CA GLY A 25 -25.31 10.17 15.63
C GLY A 25 -25.32 11.57 16.22
N TYR A 26 -24.24 11.90 16.92
CA TYR A 26 -24.01 13.22 17.52
C TYR A 26 -22.90 13.95 16.77
N LEU A 27 -23.01 15.27 16.72
CA LEU A 27 -22.06 16.16 16.07
C LEU A 27 -21.57 17.21 17.05
N GLU A 28 -20.44 17.83 16.71
CA GLU A 28 -19.93 18.98 17.45
C GLU A 28 -20.78 20.24 17.21
N PRO A 29 -20.87 21.15 18.19
CA PRO A 29 -21.66 22.39 18.05
C PRO A 29 -21.22 23.31 16.90
N SER A 30 -19.96 23.25 16.47
CA SER A 30 -19.43 24.00 15.31
C SER A 30 -20.15 23.68 14.01
N LEU A 31 -20.80 22.52 13.90
CA LEU A 31 -21.54 22.11 12.72
C LEU A 31 -23.04 22.50 12.77
N SER A 32 -23.45 23.35 13.71
CA SER A 32 -24.84 23.78 13.85
C SER A 32 -25.32 24.74 12.76
N GLU A 33 -24.39 25.48 12.13
CA GLU A 33 -24.68 26.52 11.12
C GLU A 33 -24.20 26.13 9.71
N VAL A 34 -24.14 24.82 9.41
CA VAL A 34 -23.67 24.33 8.10
C VAL A 34 -24.71 24.54 7.01
N GLU A 35 -24.23 24.81 5.79
CA GLU A 35 -25.07 24.95 4.60
C GLU A 35 -25.11 23.64 3.78
N PRO A 36 -26.20 23.38 3.02
CA PRO A 36 -26.23 22.27 2.09
C PRO A 36 -25.04 22.29 1.13
N MET A 37 -24.49 21.10 0.83
CA MET A 37 -23.29 20.90 0.02
C MET A 37 -21.95 21.24 0.68
N ASP A 38 -21.93 21.76 1.91
CA ASP A 38 -20.67 21.92 2.65
C ASP A 38 -19.98 20.57 2.85
N ILE A 39 -18.64 20.57 2.83
CA ILE A 39 -17.81 19.36 2.87
C ILE A 39 -16.91 19.37 4.10
N PHE A 40 -16.91 18.25 4.83
CA PHE A 40 -16.14 18.08 6.06
C PHE A 40 -15.42 16.74 6.09
N GLN A 41 -14.30 16.70 6.81
CA GLN A 41 -13.68 15.44 7.23
C GLN A 41 -14.10 15.13 8.66
N PHE A 42 -14.90 14.08 8.86
CA PHE A 42 -15.18 13.58 10.20
C PHE A 42 -14.01 12.71 10.65
N GLN A 43 -13.41 13.09 11.78
CA GLN A 43 -12.19 12.47 12.27
C GLN A 43 -12.35 10.95 12.38
N ARG A 44 -11.40 10.22 11.78
CA ARG A 44 -11.35 8.75 11.76
C ARG A 44 -12.51 8.04 11.03
N LEU A 45 -13.49 8.75 10.49
CA LEU A 45 -14.68 8.16 9.86
C LEU A 45 -14.63 8.27 8.33
N GLY A 46 -14.33 9.46 7.80
CA GLY A 46 -14.37 9.71 6.36
C GLY A 46 -14.59 11.16 6.01
N TYR A 47 -14.82 11.40 4.72
CA TYR A 47 -15.27 12.67 4.18
C TYR A 47 -16.77 12.61 3.96
N PHE A 48 -17.44 13.68 4.35
CA PHE A 48 -18.89 13.83 4.33
C PHE A 48 -19.26 15.16 3.70
N ASN A 49 -20.43 15.19 3.07
CA ASN A 49 -21.06 16.44 2.65
C ASN A 49 -22.45 16.58 3.29
N VAL A 50 -22.88 17.82 3.50
CA VAL A 50 -24.26 18.11 3.93
C VAL A 50 -25.21 17.79 2.78
N ASP A 51 -26.23 16.99 3.05
CA ASP A 51 -27.25 16.65 2.06
C ASP A 51 -28.13 17.85 1.72
N LYS A 52 -28.72 17.86 0.52
CA LYS A 52 -29.60 18.93 0.07
C LYS A 52 -30.91 19.00 0.84
N ASP A 53 -31.36 17.87 1.38
CA ASP A 53 -32.58 17.74 2.18
C ASP A 53 -32.33 18.07 3.66
N SER A 54 -31.09 18.46 4.01
CA SER A 54 -30.70 18.89 5.36
C SER A 54 -31.42 20.18 5.76
N THR A 55 -31.88 20.25 7.00
CA THR A 55 -32.54 21.43 7.59
C THR A 55 -31.89 21.83 8.91
N PRO A 56 -32.05 23.07 9.38
CA PRO A 56 -31.47 23.50 10.67
C PRO A 56 -31.90 22.67 11.89
N LYS A 57 -33.02 21.93 11.79
CA LYS A 57 -33.51 21.03 12.86
C LYS A 57 -33.12 19.57 12.64
N HIS A 58 -32.74 19.21 11.42
CA HIS A 58 -32.44 17.84 11.04
C HIS A 58 -31.30 17.86 10.02
N LEU A 59 -30.07 17.78 10.55
CA LEU A 59 -28.89 17.75 9.73
C LEU A 59 -28.66 16.35 9.17
N VAL A 60 -28.50 16.25 7.86
CA VAL A 60 -28.23 15.01 7.15
C VAL A 60 -26.87 15.12 6.47
N PHE A 61 -26.02 14.11 6.68
CA PHE A 61 -24.68 14.04 6.09
C PHE A 61 -24.53 12.77 5.28
N ASN A 62 -24.10 12.93 4.04
CA ASN A 62 -23.77 11.80 3.17
C ASN A 62 -22.29 11.49 3.26
N LYS A 63 -21.95 10.22 3.47
CA LYS A 63 -20.55 9.78 3.43
C LYS A 63 -20.10 9.69 1.98
N THR A 64 -19.25 10.63 1.56
CA THR A 64 -18.69 10.65 0.20
C THR A 64 -17.69 9.51 0.03
N VAL A 65 -16.75 9.38 0.96
CA VAL A 65 -15.75 8.30 0.94
C VAL A 65 -15.20 8.04 2.35
N GLY A 66 -14.91 6.78 2.66
CA GLY A 66 -14.22 6.41 3.90
C GLY A 66 -12.75 6.83 3.91
N LEU A 67 -12.16 6.91 5.10
CA LEU A 67 -10.71 7.08 5.19
C LEU A 67 -10.01 5.82 4.70
N ARG A 68 -8.79 6.00 4.18
CA ARG A 68 -7.93 4.89 3.82
C ARG A 68 -7.48 4.17 5.09
N ASP A 69 -8.07 3.01 5.35
CA ASP A 69 -7.58 2.13 6.39
C ASP A 69 -6.37 1.35 5.87
N THR A 70 -5.20 1.64 6.44
CA THR A 70 -3.93 0.96 6.10
C THR A 70 -3.76 -0.39 6.80
N TRP A 71 -4.70 -0.78 7.67
CA TRP A 71 -4.63 -1.97 8.53
C TRP A 71 -5.77 -2.97 8.33
N ALA A 72 -6.95 -2.58 7.83
CA ALA A 72 -8.08 -3.49 7.58
C ALA A 72 -7.83 -4.59 6.52
N LYS A 73 -6.69 -4.56 5.81
CA LYS A 73 -6.30 -5.57 4.82
C LYS A 73 -5.89 -6.93 5.42
N VAL A 74 -5.87 -7.05 6.76
CA VAL A 74 -5.42 -8.25 7.48
C VAL A 74 -6.57 -9.17 7.91
N GLU A 75 -7.81 -8.69 8.06
CA GLU A 75 -8.88 -9.46 8.73
C GLU A 75 -9.91 -10.14 7.81
N SER A 76 -9.93 -9.89 6.49
CA SER A 76 -10.97 -10.43 5.60
C SER A 76 -10.55 -11.64 4.74
N LYS A 77 -9.74 -12.57 5.27
CA LYS A 77 -9.26 -13.76 4.52
C LYS A 77 -9.60 -15.11 5.15
N SER A 78 -10.85 -15.29 5.56
CA SER A 78 -11.46 -16.60 5.79
C SER A 78 -12.90 -16.49 5.32
N THR A 79 -13.25 -16.83 4.09
CA THR A 79 -13.58 -18.21 3.69
C THR A 79 -13.91 -18.19 2.19
N LYS A 80 -13.29 -19.06 1.38
CA LYS A 80 -13.93 -19.74 0.23
C LYS A 80 -12.98 -20.77 -0.39
N GLN A 81 -13.57 -21.94 -0.64
CA GLN A 81 -12.98 -23.22 -1.03
C GLN A 81 -12.45 -23.25 -2.47
N GLU A 82 -11.49 -24.14 -2.69
CA GLU A 82 -10.76 -24.40 -3.94
C GLU A 82 -11.60 -25.18 -4.97
N GLN A 83 -11.42 -24.87 -6.26
CA GLN A 83 -11.12 -25.85 -7.34
C GLN A 83 -10.63 -25.14 -8.62
N PRO A 84 -9.85 -25.83 -9.49
CA PRO A 84 -8.79 -25.19 -10.27
C PRO A 84 -9.11 -25.08 -11.76
N LYS A 85 -9.07 -23.88 -12.35
CA LYS A 85 -8.81 -23.68 -13.79
C LYS A 85 -8.06 -22.36 -14.04
N ALA A 86 -7.14 -22.44 -15.00
CA ALA A 86 -6.12 -21.45 -15.36
C ALA A 86 -6.67 -20.02 -15.49
N ALA A 87 -6.01 -19.05 -14.83
CA ALA A 87 -6.48 -17.68 -14.73
C ALA A 87 -5.63 -16.70 -15.58
N PRO A 88 -6.27 -15.79 -16.34
CA PRO A 88 -5.62 -14.59 -16.85
C PRO A 88 -5.36 -13.60 -15.70
N LYS A 89 -4.19 -12.96 -15.71
CA LYS A 89 -3.66 -12.06 -14.67
C LYS A 89 -4.61 -10.86 -14.45
N LYS A 90 -5.34 -10.83 -13.33
CA LYS A 90 -6.15 -9.67 -12.90
C LYS A 90 -5.30 -8.71 -12.05
N GLN A 91 -5.21 -7.46 -12.50
CA GLN A 91 -4.56 -6.36 -11.79
C GLN A 91 -5.29 -6.03 -10.49
N ILE A 92 -4.55 -6.10 -9.39
CA ILE A 92 -4.92 -5.64 -8.06
C ILE A 92 -4.66 -4.12 -8.04
N PRO A 93 -5.49 -3.25 -7.43
CA PRO A 93 -5.06 -1.89 -7.13
C PRO A 93 -3.84 -1.96 -6.20
N GLN A 94 -2.66 -1.76 -6.79
CA GLN A 94 -1.38 -1.87 -6.13
C GLN A 94 -1.25 -0.73 -5.13
N ILE A 95 -1.11 -1.07 -3.85
CA ILE A 95 -0.30 -0.20 -2.98
C ILE A 95 1.08 -0.22 -3.65
N PRO A 96 1.70 0.92 -4.03
CA PRO A 96 2.98 0.90 -4.71
C PRO A 96 3.93 -0.02 -3.95
N ALA A 97 4.49 -1.04 -4.61
CA ALA A 97 5.29 -2.08 -3.96
C ALA A 97 6.40 -1.47 -3.09
N LEU A 98 6.90 -0.31 -3.52
CA LEU A 98 7.85 0.53 -2.82
C LEU A 98 7.39 0.99 -1.42
N ASN A 99 6.11 1.29 -1.22
CA ASN A 99 5.59 1.72 0.09
C ASN A 99 5.60 0.59 1.13
N GLU A 100 5.33 -0.64 0.70
CA GLU A 100 5.45 -1.82 1.56
C GLU A 100 6.93 -2.10 1.87
N ILE A 101 7.82 -2.00 0.88
CA ILE A 101 9.27 -2.13 1.09
C ILE A 101 9.78 -1.09 2.10
N LYS A 102 9.36 0.19 1.97
CA LYS A 102 9.67 1.27 2.93
C LYS A 102 9.20 0.92 4.34
N LYS A 103 8.00 0.36 4.48
CA LYS A 103 7.42 -0.01 5.79
C LYS A 103 8.20 -1.16 6.45
N VAL A 104 8.53 -2.19 5.68
CA VAL A 104 9.30 -3.36 6.16
C VAL A 104 10.74 -2.97 6.50
N GLY A 105 11.38 -2.16 5.65
CA GLY A 105 12.77 -1.71 5.81
C GLY A 105 13.04 -0.98 7.13
N LYS A 106 12.07 -0.20 7.66
CA LYS A 106 12.26 0.59 8.90
C LYS A 106 12.73 -0.24 10.10
N LYS A 107 12.29 -1.49 10.22
CA LYS A 107 12.64 -2.37 11.35
C LYS A 107 13.60 -3.52 10.96
N LEU A 108 14.01 -3.60 9.71
CA LEU A 108 14.71 -4.77 9.16
C LEU A 108 16.04 -5.07 9.86
N ALA A 109 16.77 -4.04 10.29
CA ALA A 109 18.03 -4.19 11.03
C ALA A 109 17.82 -4.53 12.53
N GLN A 110 16.62 -4.35 13.07
CA GLN A 110 16.33 -4.51 14.51
C GLN A 110 15.58 -5.80 14.83
N ILE A 111 15.11 -6.53 13.82
CA ILE A 111 14.40 -7.80 14.02
C ILE A 111 15.38 -8.98 14.06
N PRO A 112 15.02 -10.07 14.77
CA PRO A 112 15.82 -11.30 14.80
C PRO A 112 16.07 -11.90 13.40
N ASP A 113 17.18 -12.61 13.24
CA ASP A 113 17.66 -13.11 11.95
C ASP A 113 16.63 -13.99 11.21
N GLU A 114 15.95 -14.91 11.92
CA GLU A 114 14.90 -15.74 11.34
C GLU A 114 13.75 -14.92 10.74
N LYS A 115 13.36 -13.83 11.40
CA LYS A 115 12.31 -12.91 10.92
C LYS A 115 12.85 -12.02 9.80
N ARG A 116 14.13 -11.67 9.86
CA ARG A 116 14.80 -10.87 8.82
C ARG A 116 14.84 -11.60 7.49
N VAL A 117 15.17 -12.89 7.47
CA VAL A 117 15.18 -13.72 6.25
C VAL A 117 13.80 -13.70 5.58
N LYS A 118 12.72 -13.89 6.35
CA LYS A 118 11.34 -13.82 5.83
C LYS A 118 10.99 -12.43 5.29
N ALA A 119 11.43 -11.37 5.98
CA ALA A 119 11.22 -10.00 5.55
C ALA A 119 11.98 -9.66 4.26
N ILE A 120 13.24 -10.11 4.11
CA ILE A 120 14.04 -9.96 2.89
C ILE A 120 13.39 -10.71 1.73
N ALA A 121 12.96 -11.96 1.93
CA ALA A 121 12.24 -12.72 0.91
C ALA A 121 10.97 -11.96 0.44
N ARG A 122 10.23 -11.35 1.37
CA ARG A 122 9.07 -10.52 1.03
C ARG A 122 9.45 -9.26 0.25
N ILE A 123 10.53 -8.58 0.63
CA ILE A 123 11.06 -7.41 -0.09
C ILE A 123 11.43 -7.82 -1.52
N ARG A 124 12.14 -8.93 -1.70
CA ARG A 124 12.54 -9.41 -3.03
C ARG A 124 11.35 -9.72 -3.93
N GLU A 125 10.30 -10.34 -3.39
CA GLU A 125 9.07 -10.58 -4.14
C GLU A 125 8.37 -9.28 -4.56
N LEU A 126 8.29 -8.30 -3.66
CA LEU A 126 7.70 -6.99 -3.97
C LEU A 126 8.53 -6.20 -4.99
N ALA A 127 9.86 -6.32 -4.94
CA ALA A 127 10.78 -5.60 -5.82
C ALA A 127 10.60 -5.95 -7.30
N LYS A 128 10.04 -7.12 -7.63
CA LYS A 128 9.73 -7.53 -9.01
C LYS A 128 8.79 -6.54 -9.72
N ASP A 129 7.97 -5.82 -8.96
CA ASP A 129 6.98 -4.86 -9.47
C ASP A 129 7.37 -3.39 -9.18
N VAL A 130 8.62 -3.12 -8.77
CA VAL A 130 9.12 -1.77 -8.52
C VAL A 130 9.79 -1.18 -9.75
N ASP A 131 9.59 0.11 -9.98
CA ASP A 131 10.30 0.89 -11.00
C ASP A 131 11.65 1.40 -10.48
N TYR A 132 12.67 1.41 -11.35
CA TYR A 132 14.03 1.83 -10.98
C TYR A 132 14.09 3.30 -10.57
N GLU A 133 13.38 4.19 -11.27
CA GLU A 133 13.44 5.63 -10.99
C GLU A 133 12.86 5.94 -9.61
N GLU A 134 11.77 5.27 -9.22
CA GLU A 134 11.21 5.41 -7.88
C GLU A 134 12.12 4.83 -6.77
N LEU A 135 12.84 3.75 -7.07
CA LEU A 135 13.77 3.13 -6.12
C LEU A 135 15.02 4.01 -5.92
N LYS A 136 15.53 4.60 -7.00
CA LYS A 136 16.71 5.47 -7.05
C LYS A 136 16.58 6.69 -6.14
N GLU A 137 15.38 7.25 -5.99
CA GLU A 137 15.13 8.34 -5.03
C GLU A 137 15.54 8.00 -3.59
N LEU A 138 15.63 6.71 -3.26
CA LEU A 138 15.99 6.23 -1.92
C LEU A 138 17.50 5.97 -1.74
N PHE A 139 18.33 6.13 -2.77
CA PHE A 139 19.77 5.90 -2.65
C PHE A 139 20.42 6.88 -1.67
N ASN A 140 19.90 8.11 -1.62
CA ASN A 140 20.34 9.15 -0.67
C ASN A 140 19.82 8.96 0.77
N THR A 141 19.35 7.76 1.12
CA THR A 141 18.89 7.46 2.48
C THR A 141 20.05 7.53 3.46
N SER A 142 19.88 8.31 4.53
CA SER A 142 20.87 8.48 5.61
C SER A 142 21.54 7.17 6.04
N ALA A 143 22.87 7.18 6.18
CA ALA A 143 23.68 6.02 6.59
C ALA A 143 23.22 5.37 7.90
N LYS A 144 22.60 6.14 8.82
CA LYS A 144 22.06 5.63 10.10
C LYS A 144 20.82 4.73 9.92
N LYS A 145 20.14 4.80 8.78
CA LYS A 145 18.91 4.04 8.48
C LYS A 145 19.22 2.71 7.80
N ILE A 146 20.05 1.89 8.46
CA ILE A 146 20.56 0.61 7.92
C ILE A 146 19.45 -0.29 7.37
N GLY A 147 18.35 -0.46 8.10
CA GLY A 147 17.26 -1.33 7.62
C GLY A 147 16.58 -0.83 6.34
N THR A 148 16.50 0.49 6.14
CA THR A 148 15.94 1.07 4.91
C THR A 148 16.92 0.89 3.75
N ARG A 149 18.22 1.15 3.98
CA ARG A 149 19.27 0.93 2.98
C ARG A 149 19.36 -0.54 2.56
N LEU A 150 19.21 -1.47 3.50
CA LEU A 150 19.18 -2.91 3.23
C LEU A 150 17.97 -3.30 2.38
N ALA A 151 16.80 -2.75 2.67
CA ALA A 151 15.60 -3.01 1.85
C ALA A 151 15.74 -2.46 0.42
N VAL A 152 16.35 -1.28 0.26
CA VAL A 152 16.64 -0.68 -1.06
C VAL A 152 17.66 -1.53 -1.81
N LEU A 153 18.74 -1.95 -1.15
CA LEU A 153 19.76 -2.83 -1.72
C LEU A 153 19.17 -4.16 -2.21
N GLU A 154 18.41 -4.86 -1.37
CA GLU A 154 17.77 -6.12 -1.75
C GLU A 154 16.78 -5.96 -2.92
N SER A 155 16.14 -4.80 -3.01
CA SER A 155 15.26 -4.48 -4.14
C SER A 155 16.06 -4.22 -5.42
N LEU A 156 17.16 -3.49 -5.32
CA LEU A 156 18.06 -3.20 -6.44
C LEU A 156 18.69 -4.49 -7.01
N ILE A 157 19.12 -5.40 -6.13
CA ILE A 157 19.64 -6.73 -6.51
C ILE A 157 18.62 -7.48 -7.39
N VAL A 158 17.34 -7.47 -7.02
CA VAL A 158 16.28 -8.12 -7.81
C VAL A 158 16.10 -7.44 -9.16
N LEU A 159 16.14 -6.11 -9.23
CA LEU A 159 16.03 -5.39 -10.51
C LEU A 159 17.20 -5.73 -11.44
N ILE A 160 18.42 -5.83 -10.91
CA ILE A 160 19.61 -6.27 -11.66
C ILE A 160 19.42 -7.70 -12.18
N GLN A 161 19.01 -8.63 -11.31
CA GLN A 161 18.78 -10.04 -11.68
C GLN A 161 17.68 -10.22 -12.73
N LEU A 162 16.69 -9.34 -12.76
CA LEU A 162 15.64 -9.31 -13.78
C LEU A 162 16.04 -8.55 -15.05
N ASN A 163 17.29 -8.09 -15.17
CA ASN A 163 17.80 -7.24 -16.25
C ASN A 163 16.98 -5.95 -16.46
N LYS A 164 16.37 -5.43 -15.39
CA LYS A 164 15.63 -4.15 -15.43
C LYS A 164 16.56 -2.95 -15.29
N VAL A 165 17.76 -3.15 -14.73
CA VAL A 165 18.81 -2.14 -14.61
C VAL A 165 20.18 -2.81 -14.72
N ASP A 166 21.13 -2.15 -15.37
CA ASP A 166 22.51 -2.65 -15.49
C ASP A 166 23.31 -2.30 -14.23
N GLN A 167 24.05 -3.27 -13.71
CA GLN A 167 24.97 -3.08 -12.59
C GLN A 167 26.11 -2.10 -12.92
N LYS A 168 26.43 -1.93 -14.21
CA LYS A 168 27.43 -0.97 -14.71
C LYS A 168 26.91 0.46 -14.83
N ASN A 169 25.61 0.69 -14.58
CA ASN A 169 25.08 2.05 -14.49
C ASN A 169 25.84 2.81 -13.39
N GLU A 170 26.28 4.03 -13.69
CA GLU A 170 27.15 4.83 -12.81
C GLU A 170 26.56 5.00 -11.40
N GLU A 171 25.26 5.25 -11.30
CA GLU A 171 24.56 5.45 -10.02
C GLU A 171 24.39 4.15 -9.25
N VAL A 172 24.11 3.05 -9.95
CA VAL A 172 24.00 1.71 -9.38
C VAL A 172 25.34 1.25 -8.85
N ALA A 173 26.40 1.39 -9.65
CA ALA A 173 27.76 1.02 -9.26
C ALA A 173 28.22 1.82 -8.04
N ALA A 174 27.99 3.14 -8.04
CA ALA A 174 28.31 4.00 -6.90
C ALA A 174 27.56 3.56 -5.62
N TYR A 175 26.26 3.27 -5.73
CA TYR A 175 25.47 2.83 -4.58
C TYR A 175 25.91 1.45 -4.05
N LEU A 176 26.24 0.50 -4.94
CA LEU A 176 26.74 -0.82 -4.54
C LEU A 176 28.10 -0.74 -3.83
N GLU A 177 29.03 0.09 -4.32
CA GLU A 177 30.30 0.31 -3.64
C GLU A 177 30.13 1.01 -2.27
N GLU A 178 29.19 1.96 -2.16
CA GLU A 178 28.84 2.57 -0.88
C GLU A 178 28.31 1.54 0.13
N MET A 179 27.47 0.59 -0.32
CA MET A 179 26.99 -0.48 0.54
C MET A 179 28.11 -1.48 0.91
N ARG A 180 29.02 -1.79 -0.02
CA ARG A 180 30.17 -2.69 0.20
C ARG A 180 31.19 -2.12 1.19
N THR A 181 31.29 -0.80 1.30
CA THR A 181 32.23 -0.11 2.20
C THR A 181 31.55 0.51 3.42
N SER A 182 30.31 0.11 3.69
CA SER A 182 29.46 0.75 4.71
C SER A 182 29.86 0.46 6.16
N GLY A 183 30.75 -0.51 6.41
CA GLY A 183 31.12 -0.97 7.76
C GLY A 183 29.99 -1.73 8.47
N ASN A 184 28.95 -2.11 7.73
CA ASN A 184 27.79 -2.82 8.27
C ASN A 184 27.66 -4.21 7.64
N GLU A 185 27.85 -5.25 8.44
CA GLU A 185 27.86 -6.63 7.99
C GLU A 185 26.62 -7.03 7.18
N LEU A 186 25.42 -6.52 7.51
CA LEU A 186 24.20 -6.88 6.78
C LEU A 186 24.20 -6.32 5.35
N LEU A 187 24.63 -5.07 5.18
CA LEU A 187 24.70 -4.43 3.86
C LEU A 187 25.81 -5.06 3.02
N GLU A 188 26.99 -5.24 3.62
CA GLU A 188 28.15 -5.82 2.95
C GLU A 188 27.88 -7.26 2.49
N ASN A 189 27.31 -8.08 3.36
CA ASN A 189 26.96 -9.46 3.00
C ASN A 189 25.94 -9.51 1.86
N SER A 190 24.94 -8.63 1.85
CA SER A 190 23.95 -8.60 0.77
C SER A 190 24.56 -8.18 -0.58
N VAL A 191 25.46 -7.19 -0.61
CA VAL A 191 26.16 -6.80 -1.85
C VAL A 191 27.12 -7.89 -2.32
N ASN A 192 27.84 -8.54 -1.41
CA ASN A 192 28.83 -9.56 -1.77
C ASN A 192 28.19 -10.86 -2.27
N ASN A 193 26.89 -11.07 -2.00
CA ASN A 193 26.10 -12.18 -2.49
C ASN A 193 25.27 -11.84 -3.75
N LEU A 194 25.45 -10.64 -4.31
CA LEU A 194 24.92 -10.24 -5.63
C LEU A 194 25.65 -10.99 -6.75
#